data_AF-A0A8C3AHZ6-F1
#
_entry.id   AF-A0A8C3AHZ6-F1
#
_cell.length_a   1.000
_cell.length_b   1.000
_cell.length_c   1.000
_cell.angle_alpha   90.00
_cell.angle_beta   90.00
_cell.angle_gamma   90.00
#
_symmetry.space_group_name_H-M   'P 1'
#
loop_
_entity.id
_entity.type
_entity.pdbx_description
1 polymer ?
#
loop_
_entity_poly.entity_id
_entity_poly.type
_entity_poly.pdbx_seq_one_letter_code
_entity_poly.pdbx_strand_id
1 'polypeptide(L)'
;PNTLCAGLYSLIPRDKPTNGSKRCTALKLGDSVIFYHENFKMYITTKLPNPHYSPEVSTKVTLINFTLSPSGLEDQLLGQVVAEERPDLEEAKNQLIISNAKMKQELKEIEDEILFRLSHTEGNPVDNEELIQVLGASKIKAGEIKKTEQDIDATRLEYVPVAVRTQILFFCVSDLSNVDPMYQYSLEWFLGIFMAGIANSEKAGREKFHSFFTFSLYSNVSRSLFEKNKLMFAFLLCARIMMNENKIDMKLSVSNTVCMCVCLLASREPLPGEWDTKLDSFQKLLVLRCLRADCLVQGLQDFVSAQLGQRFVEPQVASLSCLLPSYRLISVTVAY
;
A
#
# COMPACT_ATOMS: atom_id res chain seq x y z
N PRO A 1 -2.79 13.16 -25.43
CA PRO A 1 -2.31 11.90 -24.78
C PRO A 1 -3.16 11.42 -23.59
N ASN A 2 -3.97 12.28 -22.94
CA ASN A 2 -4.76 11.91 -21.75
C ASN A 2 -6.28 11.84 -22.02
N THR A 3 -6.69 11.74 -23.28
CA THR A 3 -8.10 11.70 -23.68
C THR A 3 -8.46 10.29 -24.13
N LEU A 4 -9.61 9.80 -23.64
CA LEU A 4 -10.25 8.61 -24.22
C LEU A 4 -10.38 8.83 -25.74
N CYS A 5 -10.04 7.82 -26.53
CA CYS A 5 -10.16 7.90 -27.98
C CYS A 5 -11.63 8.16 -28.34
N ALA A 6 -11.91 9.02 -29.33
CA ALA A 6 -13.27 9.35 -29.74
C ALA A 6 -14.15 8.12 -30.02
N GLY A 7 -13.54 7.01 -30.48
CA GLY A 7 -14.21 5.72 -30.68
C GLY A 7 -14.73 5.07 -29.40
N LEU A 8 -14.09 5.28 -28.24
CA LEU A 8 -14.56 4.75 -26.96
C LEU A 8 -15.83 5.43 -26.47
N TYR A 9 -16.08 6.70 -26.84
CA TYR A 9 -17.34 7.38 -26.52
C TYR A 9 -18.53 6.77 -27.27
N SER A 10 -18.28 6.16 -28.43
CA SER A 10 -19.30 5.46 -29.23
C SER A 10 -19.64 4.07 -28.64
N LEU A 11 -18.70 3.50 -27.88
CA LEU A 11 -18.86 2.25 -27.14
C LEU A 11 -19.59 2.43 -25.80
N ILE A 12 -19.91 3.66 -25.40
CA ILE A 12 -20.68 3.88 -24.17
C ILE A 12 -22.17 3.68 -24.50
N PRO A 13 -22.87 2.76 -23.82
CA PRO A 13 -24.27 2.48 -24.09
C PRO A 13 -25.10 3.77 -24.10
N ARG A 14 -25.95 3.91 -25.12
CA ARG A 14 -26.99 4.92 -25.13
C ARG A 14 -28.30 4.18 -24.95
N ASP A 15 -29.02 4.48 -23.89
CA ASP A 15 -30.42 4.06 -23.79
C ASP A 15 -31.18 4.73 -24.95
N LYS A 16 -31.56 3.93 -25.94
CA LYS A 16 -32.54 4.36 -26.94
C LYS A 16 -33.91 3.90 -26.46
N PRO A 17 -34.90 4.80 -26.35
CA PRO A 17 -36.28 4.37 -26.21
C PRO A 17 -36.72 3.69 -27.51
N THR A 18 -37.13 2.44 -27.44
CA THR A 18 -37.81 1.75 -28.55
C THR A 18 -39.33 1.83 -28.36
N ASN A 19 -40.02 2.36 -29.37
CA ASN A 19 -41.45 2.14 -29.55
C ASN A 19 -41.69 0.63 -29.72
N GLY A 20 -42.29 -0.02 -28.71
CA GLY A 20 -42.74 -1.42 -28.79
C GLY A 20 -41.89 -2.41 -27.99
N SER A 21 -42.36 -2.70 -26.77
CA SER A 21 -42.27 -3.96 -25.98
C SER A 21 -40.95 -4.70 -25.74
N LYS A 22 -39.80 -4.34 -26.32
CA LYS A 22 -38.48 -4.86 -25.90
C LYS A 22 -37.45 -3.75 -25.83
N ARG A 23 -36.93 -3.47 -24.63
CA ARG A 23 -35.72 -2.65 -24.42
C ARG A 23 -34.53 -3.44 -24.98
N CYS A 24 -34.22 -3.23 -26.25
CA CYS A 24 -33.00 -3.78 -26.84
C CYS A 24 -31.87 -2.79 -26.59
N THR A 25 -30.95 -3.14 -25.70
CA THR A 25 -29.75 -2.36 -25.48
C THR A 25 -28.83 -2.46 -26.71
N ALA A 26 -28.57 -1.32 -27.35
CA ALA A 26 -27.81 -1.24 -28.60
C ALA A 26 -26.69 -0.21 -28.47
N LEU A 27 -25.53 -0.55 -29.04
CA LEU A 27 -24.32 0.26 -29.00
C LEU A 27 -24.00 0.72 -30.43
N LYS A 28 -23.62 1.99 -30.61
CA LYS A 28 -23.30 2.55 -31.93
C LYS A 28 -21.79 2.65 -32.09
N LEU A 29 -21.17 1.73 -32.82
CA LEU A 29 -19.74 1.76 -33.13
C LEU A 29 -19.52 2.39 -34.51
N GLY A 30 -19.08 3.65 -34.52
CA GLY A 30 -18.98 4.43 -35.77
C GLY A 30 -20.34 4.55 -36.46
N ASP A 31 -20.45 4.00 -37.67
CA ASP A 31 -21.71 3.97 -38.45
C ASP A 31 -22.55 2.70 -38.23
N SER A 32 -21.99 1.70 -37.56
CA SER A 32 -22.66 0.42 -37.29
C SER A 32 -23.40 0.42 -35.94
N VAL A 33 -24.60 -0.14 -35.91
CA VAL A 33 -25.36 -0.37 -34.67
C VAL A 33 -25.27 -1.85 -34.32
N ILE A 34 -24.69 -2.14 -33.16
CA ILE A 34 -24.45 -3.49 -32.65
C ILE A 34 -25.41 -3.74 -31.48
N PHE A 35 -26.20 -4.81 -31.60
CA PHE A 35 -27.03 -5.30 -30.50
C PHE A 35 -26.19 -6.19 -29.59
N TYR A 36 -26.29 -5.98 -28.27
CA TYR A 36 -25.57 -6.80 -27.30
C TYR A 36 -26.54 -7.47 -26.33
N HIS A 37 -26.13 -8.63 -25.82
CA HIS A 37 -26.90 -9.42 -24.87
C HIS A 37 -26.89 -8.76 -23.48
N GLU A 38 -27.96 -8.86 -22.70
CA GLU A 38 -28.08 -8.22 -21.37
C GLU A 38 -26.98 -8.66 -20.39
N ASN A 39 -26.47 -9.88 -20.53
CA ASN A 39 -25.36 -10.42 -19.74
C ASN A 39 -23.96 -9.88 -20.14
N PHE A 40 -23.84 -9.12 -21.22
CA PHE A 40 -22.56 -8.56 -21.65
C PHE A 40 -22.10 -7.45 -20.69
N LYS A 41 -20.86 -7.54 -20.22
CA LYS A 41 -20.22 -6.52 -19.37
C LYS A 41 -18.93 -6.05 -20.03
N MET A 42 -18.76 -4.74 -20.13
CA MET A 42 -17.55 -4.10 -20.64
C MET A 42 -16.73 -3.53 -19.48
N TYR A 43 -15.45 -3.90 -19.40
CA TYR A 43 -14.51 -3.32 -18.46
C TYR A 43 -13.42 -2.57 -19.23
N ILE A 44 -13.13 -1.35 -18.80
CA ILE A 44 -12.07 -0.51 -19.38
C ILE A 44 -11.04 -0.29 -18.28
N THR A 45 -9.78 -0.62 -18.56
CA THR A 45 -8.66 -0.39 -17.63
C THR A 45 -7.69 0.62 -18.23
N THR A 46 -7.08 1.44 -17.37
CA THR A 46 -6.04 2.39 -17.75
C THR A 46 -4.88 2.27 -16.77
N LYS A 47 -3.66 2.42 -17.29
CA LYS A 47 -2.43 2.47 -16.47
C LYS A 47 -2.07 3.90 -16.05
N LEU A 48 -2.80 4.90 -16.53
CA LEU A 48 -2.55 6.29 -16.15
C LEU A 48 -2.98 6.50 -14.68
N PRO A 49 -2.12 7.08 -13.83
CA PRO A 49 -2.42 7.24 -12.40
C PRO A 49 -3.48 8.32 -12.14
N ASN A 50 -3.49 9.41 -12.92
CA ASN A 50 -4.48 10.48 -12.80
C ASN A 50 -5.03 10.90 -14.18
N PRO A 51 -5.86 10.05 -14.80
CA PRO A 51 -6.51 10.36 -16.07
C PRO A 51 -7.60 11.41 -15.86
N HIS A 52 -7.64 12.41 -16.74
CA HIS A 52 -8.69 13.42 -16.70
C HIS A 52 -9.88 12.98 -17.56
N TYR A 53 -11.03 12.78 -16.92
CA TYR A 53 -12.27 12.42 -17.61
C TYR A 53 -13.19 13.63 -17.70
N SER A 54 -13.85 13.80 -18.86
CA SER A 54 -14.88 14.83 -18.99
C SER A 54 -16.13 14.43 -18.18
N PRO A 55 -16.94 15.39 -17.71
CA PRO A 55 -18.18 15.10 -16.99
C PRO A 55 -19.13 14.17 -17.77
N GLU A 56 -19.13 14.28 -19.10
CA GLU A 56 -19.93 13.40 -19.97
C GLU A 56 -19.55 11.92 -19.81
N VAL A 57 -18.27 11.60 -19.65
CA VAL A 57 -17.82 10.22 -19.40
C VAL A 57 -18.25 9.79 -18.00
N SER A 58 -17.97 10.62 -17.00
CA SER A 58 -18.26 10.31 -15.59
C SER A 58 -19.74 10.07 -15.30
N THR A 59 -20.65 10.68 -16.08
CA THR A 59 -22.09 10.42 -15.94
C THR A 59 -22.55 9.09 -16.56
N LYS A 60 -21.80 8.53 -17.51
CA LYS A 60 -22.21 7.35 -18.27
C LYS A 60 -21.49 6.07 -17.86
N VAL A 61 -20.32 6.18 -17.24
CA VAL A 61 -19.56 5.03 -16.75
C VAL A 61 -19.24 5.20 -15.28
N THR A 62 -19.30 4.10 -14.54
CA THR A 62 -18.84 4.06 -13.14
C THR A 62 -17.32 4.03 -13.14
N LEU A 63 -16.70 5.07 -12.59
CA LEU A 63 -15.26 5.14 -12.40
C LEU A 63 -14.89 4.43 -11.09
N ILE A 64 -13.97 3.46 -11.17
CA ILE A 64 -13.45 2.73 -10.01
C ILE A 64 -11.98 3.07 -9.86
N ASN A 65 -11.60 3.58 -8.69
CA ASN A 65 -10.20 3.87 -8.38
C ASN A 65 -9.51 2.58 -7.90
N PHE A 66 -8.58 2.07 -8.70
CA PHE A 66 -7.73 0.92 -8.36
C PHE A 66 -6.33 1.33 -7.88
N THR A 67 -6.12 2.62 -7.58
CA THR A 67 -4.86 3.09 -7.00
C THR A 67 -4.65 2.42 -5.64
N LEU A 68 -3.47 1.84 -5.45
CA LEU A 68 -3.09 1.20 -4.20
C LEU A 68 -3.00 2.26 -3.10
N SER A 69 -3.80 2.10 -2.05
CA SER A 69 -3.78 2.98 -0.89
C SER A 69 -2.75 2.52 0.15
N PRO A 70 -2.12 3.44 0.90
CA PRO A 70 -1.23 3.10 2.00
C PRO A 70 -1.85 2.12 3.02
N SER A 71 -3.08 2.40 3.45
CA SER A 71 -3.81 1.56 4.39
C SER A 71 -4.16 0.19 3.79
N GLY A 72 -4.58 0.14 2.52
CA GLY A 72 -4.91 -1.13 1.86
C GLY A 72 -3.69 -2.03 1.67
N LEU A 73 -2.53 -1.45 1.34
CA LEU A 73 -1.29 -2.20 1.27
C LEU A 73 -0.80 -2.64 2.65
N GLU A 74 -0.94 -1.80 3.67
CA GLU A 74 -0.63 -2.15 5.06
C GLU A 74 -1.43 -3.37 5.51
N ASP A 75 -2.75 -3.38 5.31
CA ASP A 75 -3.61 -4.52 5.65
C ASP A 75 -3.22 -5.79 4.88
N GLN A 76 -2.85 -5.65 3.61
CA GLN A 76 -2.38 -6.76 2.78
C GLN A 76 -1.06 -7.33 3.31
N LEU A 77 -0.08 -6.48 3.63
CA LEU A 77 1.23 -6.89 4.15
C LEU A 77 1.10 -7.49 5.55
N LEU A 78 0.22 -6.93 6.39
CA LEU A 78 -0.12 -7.46 7.71
C LEU A 78 -0.70 -8.87 7.60
N GLY A 79 -1.63 -9.09 6.66
CA GLY A 79 -2.17 -10.42 6.38
C GLY A 79 -1.09 -11.41 5.98
N GLN A 80 -0.15 -11.00 5.11
CA GLN A 80 0.92 -11.88 4.65
C GLN A 80 1.94 -12.23 5.73
N VAL A 81 2.37 -11.27 6.55
CA VAL A 81 3.33 -11.56 7.63
C VAL A 81 2.71 -12.48 8.69
N VAL A 82 1.44 -12.27 9.03
CA VAL A 82 0.72 -13.12 10.00
C VAL A 82 0.52 -14.52 9.45
N ALA A 83 0.13 -14.65 8.18
CA ALA A 83 -0.05 -15.95 7.54
C ALA A 83 1.24 -16.77 7.48
N GLU A 84 2.39 -16.11 7.29
CA GLU A 84 3.70 -16.79 7.22
C GLU A 84 4.26 -17.11 8.61
N GLU A 85 4.24 -16.16 9.56
CA GLU A 85 4.81 -16.38 10.90
C GLU A 85 3.91 -17.18 11.83
N ARG A 86 2.58 -17.04 11.71
CA ARG A 86 1.58 -17.66 12.59
C ARG A 86 0.41 -18.22 11.77
N PRO A 87 0.63 -19.33 11.02
CA PRO A 87 -0.43 -19.95 10.23
C PRO A 87 -1.60 -20.43 11.09
N ASP A 88 -1.35 -20.78 12.36
CA ASP A 88 -2.37 -21.15 13.35
C ASP A 88 -3.40 -20.03 13.58
N LEU A 89 -2.94 -18.78 13.68
CA LEU A 89 -3.82 -17.62 13.85
C LEU A 89 -4.62 -17.31 12.60
N GLU A 90 -4.04 -17.52 11.41
CA GLU A 90 -4.74 -17.29 10.15
C GLU A 90 -5.81 -18.36 9.89
N GLU A 91 -5.54 -19.62 10.24
CA GLU A 91 -6.56 -20.68 10.25
C GLU A 91 -7.68 -20.37 11.24
N ALA A 92 -7.35 -19.95 12.47
CA ALA A 92 -8.34 -19.57 13.48
C ALA A 92 -9.21 -18.39 13.00
N LYS A 93 -8.61 -17.37 12.38
CA LYS A 93 -9.34 -16.25 11.79
C LYS A 93 -10.28 -16.70 10.67
N ASN A 94 -9.82 -17.57 9.78
CA ASN A 94 -10.65 -18.11 8.70
C ASN A 94 -11.85 -18.89 9.26
N GLN A 95 -11.66 -19.67 10.32
CA GLN A 95 -12.76 -20.35 11.02
C GLN A 95 -13.74 -19.35 11.66
N LEU A 96 -13.24 -18.25 12.25
CA LEU A 96 -14.09 -17.19 12.79
C LEU A 96 -14.92 -16.49 11.71
N ILE A 97 -14.37 -16.28 10.50
CA ILE A 97 -15.13 -15.68 9.40
C ILE A 97 -16.32 -16.57 9.02
N ILE A 98 -16.08 -17.89 8.92
CA ILE A 98 -17.12 -18.87 8.61
C ILE A 98 -18.16 -18.93 9.73
N SER A 99 -17.73 -18.96 11.00
CA SER A 99 -18.64 -19.02 12.14
C SER A 99 -19.46 -17.74 12.31
N ASN A 100 -18.87 -16.56 12.07
CA ASN A 100 -19.55 -15.26 12.12
C ASN A 100 -20.58 -15.13 10.98
N ALA A 101 -20.24 -15.60 9.77
CA ALA A 101 -21.19 -15.64 8.65
C ALA A 101 -22.38 -16.55 8.97
N LYS A 102 -22.13 -17.75 9.51
CA LYS A 102 -23.19 -18.68 9.92
C LYS A 102 -24.06 -18.09 11.02
N MET A 103 -23.45 -17.46 12.04
CA MET A 103 -24.19 -16.80 13.13
C MET A 103 -25.06 -15.64 12.62
N LYS A 104 -24.57 -14.82 11.68
CA LYS A 104 -25.38 -13.76 11.05
C LYS A 104 -26.57 -14.32 10.28
N GLN A 105 -26.40 -15.47 9.62
CA GLN A 105 -27.49 -16.15 8.94
C GLN A 105 -28.53 -16.66 9.96
N GLU A 106 -28.10 -17.37 11.01
CA GLU A 106 -28.99 -17.87 12.07
C GLU A 106 -29.77 -16.74 12.75
N LEU A 107 -29.13 -15.60 13.04
CA LEU A 107 -29.80 -14.43 13.62
C LEU A 107 -30.89 -13.86 12.70
N LYS A 108 -30.64 -13.82 11.39
CA LYS A 108 -31.62 -13.36 10.42
C LYS A 108 -32.80 -14.32 10.29
N GLU A 109 -32.54 -15.61 10.29
CA GLU A 109 -33.60 -16.65 10.28
C GLU A 109 -34.50 -16.53 11.52
N ILE A 110 -33.90 -16.27 12.70
CA ILE A 110 -34.66 -16.02 13.94
C ILE A 110 -35.46 -14.71 13.83
N GLU A 111 -34.89 -13.65 13.26
CA GLU A 111 -35.59 -12.36 13.05
C GLU A 111 -36.80 -12.53 12.10
N ASP A 112 -36.62 -13.23 10.98
CA ASP A 112 -37.67 -13.52 10.01
C ASP A 112 -38.79 -14.37 10.63
N GLU A 113 -38.46 -15.37 11.47
CA GLU A 113 -39.43 -16.19 12.21
C GLU A 113 -40.24 -15.34 13.22
N ILE A 114 -39.60 -14.39 13.90
CA ILE A 114 -40.29 -13.45 14.79
C ILE A 114 -41.28 -12.59 14.01
N LEU A 115 -40.86 -12.03 12.88
CA LEU A 115 -41.72 -11.20 12.01
C LEU A 115 -42.90 -12.01 11.47
N PHE A 116 -42.67 -13.26 11.06
CA PHE A 116 -43.72 -14.16 10.62
C PHE A 116 -44.76 -14.40 11.72
N ARG A 117 -44.32 -14.67 12.96
CA ARG A 117 -45.25 -14.93 14.07
C ARG A 117 -45.99 -13.68 14.56
N LEU A 118 -45.34 -12.52 14.56
CA LEU A 118 -45.97 -11.23 14.87
C LEU A 118 -47.06 -10.87 13.86
N SER A 119 -46.89 -11.26 12.59
CA SER A 119 -47.91 -11.03 11.56
C SER A 119 -49.07 -12.02 11.60
N HIS A 120 -48.88 -13.21 12.17
CA HIS A 120 -49.88 -14.29 12.18
C HIS A 120 -50.60 -14.49 13.52
N THR A 121 -50.12 -13.88 14.63
CA THR A 121 -50.69 -14.12 15.97
C THR A 121 -51.18 -12.83 16.63
N GLU A 122 -52.49 -12.72 16.88
CA GLU A 122 -53.06 -11.74 17.82
C GLU A 122 -52.85 -12.26 19.26
N GLY A 123 -51.61 -12.18 19.79
CA GLY A 123 -51.26 -12.67 21.12
C GLY A 123 -49.91 -12.15 21.61
N ASN A 124 -49.71 -12.12 22.94
CA ASN A 124 -48.57 -11.45 23.57
C ASN A 124 -47.22 -12.06 23.14
N PRO A 125 -46.29 -11.30 22.54
CA PRO A 125 -45.03 -11.83 21.96
C PRO A 125 -44.02 -12.39 22.97
N VAL A 126 -44.32 -12.38 24.27
CA VAL A 126 -43.40 -12.74 25.37
C VAL A 126 -43.52 -14.23 25.76
N ASP A 127 -44.54 -14.95 25.31
CA ASP A 127 -44.86 -16.29 25.86
C ASP A 127 -44.04 -17.45 25.27
N ASN A 128 -43.17 -17.20 24.28
CA ASN A 128 -42.35 -18.25 23.65
C ASN A 128 -41.00 -18.43 24.37
N GLU A 129 -41.01 -19.24 25.43
CA GLU A 129 -39.84 -19.57 26.24
C GLU A 129 -38.70 -20.20 25.42
N GLU A 130 -39.01 -20.98 24.38
CA GLU A 130 -38.02 -21.55 23.44
C GLU A 130 -37.26 -20.48 22.66
N LEU A 131 -37.95 -19.44 22.18
CA LEU A 131 -37.34 -18.38 21.40
C LEU A 131 -36.41 -17.51 22.27
N ILE A 132 -36.82 -17.27 23.52
CA ILE A 132 -36.02 -16.57 24.53
C ILE A 132 -34.75 -17.37 24.87
N GLN A 133 -34.85 -18.69 24.99
CA GLN A 133 -33.69 -19.55 25.22
C GLN A 133 -32.71 -19.55 24.04
N VAL A 134 -33.21 -19.61 22.79
CA VAL A 134 -32.37 -19.55 21.58
C VAL A 134 -31.66 -18.19 21.46
N LEU A 135 -32.37 -17.08 21.71
CA LEU A 135 -31.78 -15.73 21.73
C LEU A 135 -30.73 -15.59 22.85
N GLY A 136 -30.98 -16.16 24.03
CA GLY A 136 -30.03 -16.19 25.14
C GLY A 136 -28.76 -16.96 24.80
N ALA A 137 -28.88 -18.15 24.21
CA ALA A 137 -27.75 -18.97 23.77
C ALA A 137 -26.94 -18.28 22.66
N SER A 138 -27.60 -17.64 21.68
CA SER A 138 -26.94 -16.85 20.63
C SER A 138 -26.19 -15.65 21.18
N LYS A 139 -26.72 -14.98 22.21
CA LYS A 139 -26.05 -13.84 22.87
C LYS A 139 -24.76 -14.26 23.57
N ILE A 140 -24.75 -15.42 24.24
CA ILE A 140 -23.55 -15.96 24.91
C ILE A 140 -22.49 -16.33 23.87
N LYS A 141 -22.86 -17.11 22.83
CA LYS A 141 -21.94 -17.48 21.74
C LYS A 141 -21.37 -16.27 21.02
N ALA A 142 -22.19 -15.25 20.74
CA ALA A 142 -21.72 -14.00 20.14
C ALA A 142 -20.70 -13.26 21.04
N GLY A 143 -20.86 -13.35 22.37
CA GLY A 143 -19.92 -12.79 23.33
C GLY A 143 -18.57 -13.51 23.34
N GLU A 144 -18.58 -14.85 23.24
CA GLU A 144 -17.36 -15.67 23.14
C GLU A 144 -16.60 -15.39 21.84
N ILE A 145 -17.29 -15.36 20.70
CA ILE A 145 -16.70 -15.04 19.39
C ILE A 145 -16.01 -13.67 19.41
N LYS A 146 -16.66 -12.66 20.02
CA LYS A 146 -16.07 -11.32 20.16
C LYS A 146 -14.79 -11.31 20.99
N LYS A 147 -14.70 -12.12 22.04
CA LYS A 147 -13.46 -12.23 22.84
C LYS A 147 -12.34 -12.86 22.02
N THR A 148 -12.62 -13.96 21.32
CA THR A 148 -11.62 -14.63 20.47
C THR A 148 -11.14 -13.73 19.33
N GLU A 149 -12.05 -12.94 18.73
CA GLU A 149 -11.70 -11.93 17.71
C GLU A 149 -10.75 -10.86 18.29
N GLN A 150 -11.04 -10.36 19.49
CA GLN A 150 -10.17 -9.39 20.18
C GLN A 150 -8.77 -9.95 20.49
N ASP A 151 -8.67 -11.21 20.92
CA ASP A 151 -7.37 -11.82 21.22
C ASP A 151 -6.52 -12.01 19.94
N ILE A 152 -7.16 -12.36 18.83
CA ILE A 152 -6.51 -12.46 17.52
C ILE A 152 -6.06 -11.08 17.04
N ASP A 153 -6.92 -10.07 17.16
CA ASP A 153 -6.60 -8.69 16.79
C ASP A 153 -5.46 -8.15 17.65
N ALA A 154 -5.43 -8.45 18.96
CA ALA A 154 -4.34 -8.07 19.85
C ALA A 154 -3.00 -8.64 19.39
N THR A 155 -2.97 -9.89 18.94
CA THR A 155 -1.74 -10.50 18.39
C THR A 155 -1.35 -9.87 17.06
N ARG A 156 -2.32 -9.50 16.22
CA ARG A 156 -2.07 -8.78 14.95
C ARG A 156 -1.46 -7.39 15.18
N LEU A 157 -1.80 -6.70 16.27
CA LEU A 157 -1.23 -5.39 16.58
C LEU A 157 0.30 -5.41 16.71
N GLU A 158 0.89 -6.54 17.12
CA GLU A 158 2.36 -6.67 17.19
C GLU A 158 3.04 -6.58 15.82
N TYR A 159 2.32 -6.94 14.76
CA TYR A 159 2.82 -7.01 13.38
C TYR A 159 2.55 -5.74 12.56
N VAL A 160 1.65 -4.88 13.03
CA VAL A 160 1.34 -3.58 12.42
C VAL A 160 2.60 -2.76 12.11
N PRO A 161 3.58 -2.56 13.03
CA PRO A 161 4.77 -1.77 12.71
C PRO A 161 5.63 -2.35 11.59
N VAL A 162 5.59 -3.68 11.37
CA VAL A 162 6.24 -4.34 10.23
C VAL A 162 5.54 -3.99 8.92
N ALA A 163 4.21 -4.05 8.91
CA ALA A 163 3.41 -3.66 7.75
C ALA A 163 3.56 -2.17 7.42
N VAL A 164 3.47 -1.29 8.42
CA VAL A 164 3.68 0.17 8.28
C VAL A 164 5.07 0.49 7.72
N ARG A 165 6.13 -0.12 8.25
CA ARG A 165 7.48 0.15 7.72
C ARG A 165 7.62 -0.34 6.28
N THR A 166 7.04 -1.50 5.97
CA THR A 166 7.14 -2.13 4.64
C THR A 166 6.35 -1.37 3.58
N GLN A 167 5.13 -0.89 3.89
CA GLN A 167 4.35 -0.10 2.94
C GLN A 167 5.06 1.22 2.58
N ILE A 168 5.70 1.89 3.55
CA ILE A 168 6.49 3.10 3.28
C ILE A 168 7.60 2.81 2.28
N LEU A 169 8.34 1.70 2.48
CA LEU A 169 9.42 1.29 1.58
C LEU A 169 8.89 0.99 0.16
N PHE A 170 7.72 0.37 0.04
CA PHE A 170 7.09 0.13 -1.27
C PHE A 170 6.76 1.44 -2.00
N PHE A 171 6.19 2.43 -1.31
CA PHE A 171 5.90 3.72 -1.94
C PHE A 171 7.17 4.50 -2.28
N CYS A 172 8.25 4.37 -1.50
CA CYS A 172 9.56 4.92 -1.88
C CYS A 172 10.06 4.35 -3.21
N VAL A 173 9.88 3.05 -3.42
CA VAL A 173 10.28 2.37 -4.67
C VAL A 173 9.35 2.75 -5.82
N SER A 174 8.04 2.82 -5.58
CA SER A 174 7.05 3.23 -6.60
C SER A 174 7.27 4.68 -7.07
N ASP A 175 7.66 5.57 -6.15
CA ASP A 175 7.95 6.98 -6.43
C ASP A 175 9.17 7.15 -7.36
N LEU A 176 10.05 6.16 -7.50
CA LEU A 176 11.22 6.24 -8.39
C LEU A 176 10.84 6.40 -9.86
N SER A 177 9.65 5.94 -10.26
CA SER A 177 9.12 6.12 -11.60
C SER A 177 8.95 7.60 -12.00
N ASN A 178 8.85 8.50 -11.02
CA ASN A 178 8.82 9.95 -11.24
C ASN A 178 10.21 10.53 -11.58
N VAL A 179 11.29 9.84 -11.20
CA VAL A 179 12.67 10.24 -11.50
C VAL A 179 13.06 9.78 -12.90
N ASP A 180 12.81 8.52 -13.20
CA ASP A 180 12.98 7.96 -14.52
C ASP A 180 11.85 6.95 -14.78
N PRO A 181 11.08 7.07 -15.88
CA PRO A 181 10.02 6.13 -16.21
C PRO A 181 10.46 4.67 -16.31
N MET A 182 11.77 4.39 -16.45
CA MET A 182 12.33 3.05 -16.43
C MET A 182 12.30 2.39 -15.05
N TYR A 183 12.22 3.17 -13.97
CA TYR A 183 12.21 2.64 -12.60
C TYR A 183 10.80 2.22 -12.17
N GLN A 184 10.33 1.14 -12.78
CA GLN A 184 9.03 0.54 -12.47
C GLN A 184 9.22 -0.84 -11.89
N TYR A 185 8.61 -1.08 -10.74
CA TYR A 185 8.65 -2.36 -10.03
C TYR A 185 7.22 -2.81 -9.77
N SER A 186 6.97 -4.12 -9.94
CA SER A 186 5.65 -4.68 -9.63
C SER A 186 5.52 -4.93 -8.13
N LEU A 187 4.27 -4.85 -7.64
CA LEU A 187 3.96 -5.25 -6.27
C LEU A 187 4.33 -6.71 -6.04
N GLU A 188 4.05 -7.61 -6.99
CA GLU A 188 4.40 -9.04 -6.88
C GLU A 188 5.91 -9.27 -6.66
N TRP A 189 6.77 -8.55 -7.39
CA TRP A 189 8.21 -8.63 -7.19
C TRP A 189 8.63 -8.15 -5.79
N PHE A 190 8.05 -7.03 -5.35
CA PHE A 190 8.31 -6.49 -4.02
C PHE A 190 7.87 -7.47 -2.92
N LEU A 191 6.69 -8.08 -3.07
CA LEU A 191 6.19 -9.11 -2.16
C LEU A 191 7.11 -10.34 -2.14
N GLY A 192 7.71 -10.71 -3.28
CA GLY A 192 8.73 -11.77 -3.33
C GLY A 192 9.95 -11.48 -2.45
N ILE A 193 10.45 -10.23 -2.44
CA ILE A 193 11.55 -9.81 -1.56
C ILE A 193 11.08 -9.78 -0.09
N PHE A 194 9.84 -9.35 0.15
CA PHE A 194 9.24 -9.30 1.48
C PHE A 194 9.14 -10.69 2.12
N MET A 195 8.60 -11.67 1.39
CA MET A 195 8.50 -13.06 1.85
C MET A 195 9.89 -13.68 2.09
N ALA A 196 10.85 -13.43 1.20
CA ALA A 196 12.23 -13.85 1.41
C ALA A 196 12.86 -13.16 2.64
N GLY A 197 12.45 -11.92 2.93
CA GLY A 197 12.79 -11.19 4.14
C GLY A 197 12.31 -11.89 5.40
N ILE A 198 11.04 -12.29 5.42
CA ILE A 198 10.40 -12.94 6.58
C ILE A 198 11.07 -14.27 6.87
N ALA A 199 11.21 -15.14 5.86
CA ALA A 199 11.82 -16.46 5.98
C ALA A 199 13.29 -16.42 6.47
N ASN A 200 14.03 -15.34 6.17
CA ASN A 200 15.39 -15.16 6.69
C ASN A 200 15.41 -14.58 8.11
N SER A 201 14.40 -13.82 8.50
CA SER A 201 14.34 -13.14 9.80
C SER A 201 13.88 -14.03 10.95
N GLU A 202 13.13 -15.09 10.66
CA GLU A 202 12.69 -16.08 11.65
C GLU A 202 13.88 -16.66 12.45
N LYS A 203 15.06 -16.73 11.82
CA LYS A 203 16.32 -17.20 12.42
C LYS A 203 17.04 -16.17 13.29
N ALA A 204 16.72 -14.88 13.17
CA ALA A 204 17.53 -13.77 13.68
C ALA A 204 16.79 -12.83 14.66
N GLY A 205 15.46 -12.86 14.68
CA GLY A 205 14.58 -12.06 15.54
C GLY A 205 13.95 -10.85 14.82
N ARG A 206 12.73 -10.47 15.23
CA ARG A 206 11.88 -9.44 14.60
C ARG A 206 12.56 -8.06 14.44
N GLU A 207 13.33 -7.61 15.43
CA GLU A 207 14.02 -6.31 15.33
C GLU A 207 15.07 -6.27 14.20
N LYS A 208 15.66 -7.43 13.88
CA LYS A 208 16.63 -7.55 12.79
C LYS A 208 15.96 -7.63 11.42
N PHE A 209 14.67 -7.98 11.35
CA PHE A 209 13.91 -8.00 10.10
C PHE A 209 13.95 -6.64 9.42
N HIS A 210 13.63 -5.55 10.13
CA HIS A 210 13.58 -4.21 9.53
C HIS A 210 14.90 -3.81 8.88
N SER A 211 16.02 -4.03 9.59
CA SER A 211 17.36 -3.69 9.13
C SER A 211 17.84 -4.59 7.99
N PHE A 212 17.43 -5.86 7.99
CA PHE A 212 17.72 -6.80 6.92
C PHE A 212 16.90 -6.49 5.67
N PHE A 213 15.58 -6.37 5.80
CA PHE A 213 14.67 -6.11 4.71
C PHE A 213 14.97 -4.78 4.01
N THR A 214 15.23 -3.71 4.77
CA THR A 214 15.60 -2.39 4.20
C THR A 214 16.85 -2.50 3.33
N PHE A 215 17.87 -3.24 3.79
CA PHE A 215 19.10 -3.43 3.03
C PHE A 215 18.91 -4.38 1.83
N SER A 216 18.15 -5.46 2.00
CA SER A 216 17.81 -6.39 0.93
C SER A 216 17.07 -5.68 -0.20
N LEU A 217 16.06 -4.88 0.13
CA LEU A 217 15.33 -4.05 -0.82
C LEU A 217 16.27 -3.03 -1.49
N TYR A 218 17.07 -2.32 -0.70
CA TYR A 218 18.03 -1.35 -1.24
C TYR A 218 19.00 -2.00 -2.23
N SER A 219 19.57 -3.15 -1.91
CA SER A 219 20.50 -3.84 -2.80
C SER A 219 19.83 -4.34 -4.07
N ASN A 220 18.64 -4.92 -3.98
CA ASN A 220 17.91 -5.40 -5.16
C ASN A 220 17.52 -4.25 -6.09
N VAL A 221 17.03 -3.13 -5.56
CA VAL A 221 16.70 -1.94 -6.37
C VAL A 221 17.96 -1.30 -6.95
N SER A 222 19.01 -1.13 -6.14
CA SER A 222 20.27 -0.48 -6.55
C SER A 222 20.99 -1.21 -7.68
N ARG A 223 20.77 -2.51 -7.87
CA ARG A 223 21.29 -3.25 -9.04
C ARG A 223 20.71 -2.77 -10.37
N SER A 224 19.50 -2.22 -10.35
CA SER A 224 18.80 -1.71 -11.54
C SER A 224 18.89 -0.19 -11.70
N LEU A 225 19.38 0.53 -10.68
CA LEU A 225 19.53 1.98 -10.71
C LEU A 225 20.86 2.40 -11.35
N PHE A 226 20.85 3.52 -12.07
CA PHE A 226 22.07 4.20 -12.48
C PHE A 226 22.83 4.70 -11.24
N GLU A 227 24.17 4.71 -11.31
CA GLU A 227 25.04 5.12 -10.19
C GLU A 227 24.64 6.47 -9.59
N LYS A 228 24.32 7.45 -10.46
CA LYS A 228 23.85 8.80 -10.09
C LYS A 228 22.61 8.81 -9.19
N ASN A 229 21.75 7.79 -9.27
CA ASN A 229 20.46 7.74 -8.59
C ASN A 229 20.49 6.88 -7.30
N LYS A 230 21.57 6.12 -7.06
CA LYS A 230 21.69 5.23 -5.88
C LYS A 230 21.70 6.00 -4.57
N LEU A 231 22.51 7.07 -4.48
CA LEU A 231 22.58 7.90 -3.28
C LEU A 231 21.27 8.63 -3.00
N MET A 232 20.61 9.13 -4.05
CA MET A 232 19.28 9.76 -3.94
C MET A 232 18.27 8.75 -3.38
N PHE A 233 18.27 7.51 -3.86
CA PHE A 233 17.38 6.48 -3.35
C PHE A 233 17.70 6.10 -1.89
N ALA A 234 18.98 5.94 -1.54
CA ALA A 234 19.39 5.66 -0.16
C ALA A 234 18.94 6.78 0.81
N PHE A 235 19.09 8.04 0.39
CA PHE A 235 18.58 9.19 1.14
C PHE A 235 17.05 9.19 1.25
N LEU A 236 16.33 8.89 0.16
CA LEU A 236 14.86 8.84 0.16
C LEU A 236 14.34 7.79 1.16
N LEU A 237 14.93 6.59 1.16
CA LEU A 237 14.60 5.53 2.13
C LEU A 237 14.82 6.01 3.57
N CYS A 238 15.99 6.61 3.84
CA CYS A 238 16.33 7.13 5.16
C CYS A 238 15.34 8.21 5.62
N ALA A 239 15.09 9.20 4.77
CA ALA A 239 14.20 10.31 5.08
C ALA A 239 12.78 9.83 5.37
N ARG A 240 12.24 8.91 4.56
CA ARG A 240 10.88 8.38 4.73
C ARG A 240 10.73 7.53 5.98
N ILE A 241 11.73 6.74 6.35
CA ILE A 241 11.76 6.01 7.63
C ILE A 241 11.75 7.01 8.81
N MET A 242 12.61 8.03 8.77
CA MET A 242 12.70 9.03 9.84
C MET A 242 11.45 9.91 9.95
N MET A 243 10.77 10.18 8.83
CA MET A 243 9.46 10.86 8.83
C MET A 243 8.40 10.04 9.57
N ASN A 244 8.39 8.71 9.38
CA ASN A 244 7.47 7.83 10.10
C ASN A 244 7.78 7.75 11.61
N GLU A 245 9.05 7.86 11.97
CA GLU A 245 9.49 7.94 13.36
C GLU A 245 9.29 9.34 13.99
N ASN A 246 8.68 10.29 13.26
CA ASN A 246 8.50 11.69 13.64
C ASN A 246 9.80 12.42 14.02
N LYS A 247 10.95 11.96 13.51
CA LYS A 247 12.25 12.61 13.72
C LYS A 247 12.48 13.78 12.76
N ILE A 248 11.77 13.81 11.63
CA ILE A 248 11.86 14.86 10.62
C ILE A 248 10.52 15.55 10.46
N ASP A 249 10.48 16.87 10.67
CA ASP A 249 9.33 17.71 10.39
C ASP A 249 9.30 18.14 8.92
N MET A 250 8.25 17.73 8.19
CA MET A 250 8.10 18.03 6.75
C MET A 250 7.84 19.52 6.47
N LYS A 251 7.45 20.30 7.49
CA LYS A 251 7.12 21.73 7.36
C LYS A 251 8.34 22.65 7.14
N LEU A 252 9.56 22.18 7.38
CA LEU A 252 10.77 23.00 7.23
C LEU A 252 11.32 23.10 5.79
N SER A 253 10.69 22.50 4.78
CA SER A 253 11.32 22.38 3.44
C SER A 253 11.22 23.63 2.54
N VAL A 254 10.56 24.71 2.95
CA VAL A 254 10.44 25.91 2.11
C VAL A 254 10.53 27.21 2.93
N SER A 255 11.74 27.71 3.16
CA SER A 255 11.95 29.16 3.27
C SER A 255 13.34 29.52 2.79
N ASN A 256 13.41 30.03 1.56
CA ASN A 256 14.60 30.63 0.96
C ASN A 256 14.86 32.00 1.59
N THR A 257 15.48 32.04 2.76
CA THR A 257 16.22 33.21 3.27
C THR A 257 17.09 32.65 4.40
N VAL A 258 18.39 32.41 4.22
CA VAL A 258 19.45 33.41 4.40
C VAL A 258 20.64 32.99 3.53
N CYS A 259 20.97 33.83 2.55
CA CYS A 259 22.23 33.81 1.82
C CYS A 259 23.22 34.78 2.52
N MET A 260 24.52 34.51 2.35
CA MET A 260 25.71 35.23 2.84
C MET A 260 26.13 34.96 4.29
N CYS A 261 27.22 34.18 4.45
CA CYS A 261 28.50 34.62 5.03
C CYS A 261 29.42 33.51 5.61
N VAL A 262 29.32 32.23 5.19
CA VAL A 262 30.27 31.19 5.69
C VAL A 262 30.73 30.25 4.57
N CYS A 263 31.63 30.74 3.70
CA CYS A 263 32.24 29.93 2.63
C CYS A 263 33.57 29.26 3.01
N LEU A 264 33.96 29.21 4.30
CA LEU A 264 35.32 28.83 4.69
C LEU A 264 35.47 27.73 5.75
N LEU A 265 34.41 27.01 6.14
CA LEU A 265 34.53 25.87 7.06
C LEU A 265 34.61 24.55 6.28
N ALA A 266 35.57 23.71 6.66
CA ALA A 266 35.76 22.38 6.07
C ALA A 266 34.52 21.51 6.30
N SER A 267 34.25 20.55 5.40
CA SER A 267 33.04 19.71 5.41
C SER A 267 32.82 18.86 6.68
N ARG A 268 33.77 18.87 7.63
CA ARG A 268 33.75 18.09 8.87
C ARG A 268 33.77 18.94 10.15
N GLU A 269 33.77 20.26 10.03
CA GLU A 269 33.72 21.11 11.23
C GLU A 269 32.28 21.24 11.74
N PRO A 270 32.08 21.19 13.07
CA PRO A 270 30.77 21.39 13.66
C PRO A 270 30.22 22.77 13.29
N LEU A 271 28.90 22.88 13.13
CA LEU A 271 28.28 24.15 12.79
C LEU A 271 28.62 25.21 13.85
N PRO A 272 28.86 26.47 13.46
CA PRO A 272 29.32 27.48 14.38
C PRO A 272 28.29 27.76 15.50
N GLY A 273 28.78 27.87 16.73
CA GLY A 273 27.99 28.31 17.89
C GLY A 273 26.92 27.30 18.34
N GLU A 274 25.76 27.81 18.75
CA GLU A 274 24.65 26.98 19.27
C GLU A 274 23.94 26.15 18.19
N TRP A 275 24.31 26.30 16.92
CA TRP A 275 23.67 25.57 15.82
C TRP A 275 24.04 24.08 15.82
N ASP A 276 25.20 23.72 16.34
CA ASP A 276 25.58 22.31 16.44
C ASP A 276 24.77 21.55 17.50
N THR A 277 24.34 22.23 18.57
CA THR A 277 23.55 21.64 19.66
C THR A 277 22.05 21.78 19.47
N LYS A 278 21.57 22.83 18.77
CA LYS A 278 20.14 23.08 18.56
C LYS A 278 19.53 22.41 17.32
N LEU A 279 20.33 22.15 16.28
CA LEU A 279 19.83 21.61 15.02
C LEU A 279 19.91 20.10 14.99
N ASP A 280 18.85 19.45 14.51
CA ASP A 280 18.87 18.03 14.23
C ASP A 280 19.68 17.70 12.97
N SER A 281 20.16 16.46 12.84
CA SER A 281 21.00 15.98 11.74
C SER A 281 20.43 16.32 10.36
N PHE A 282 19.10 16.24 10.20
CA PHE A 282 18.43 16.60 8.96
C PHE A 282 18.44 18.12 8.70
N GLN A 283 18.27 18.94 9.74
CA GLN A 283 18.33 20.40 9.64
C GLN A 283 19.76 20.87 9.31
N LYS A 284 20.79 20.22 9.88
CA LYS A 284 22.19 20.48 9.53
C LYS A 284 22.45 20.25 8.03
N LEU A 285 21.84 19.19 7.47
CA LEU A 285 21.92 18.92 6.03
C LEU A 285 21.21 20.00 5.18
N LEU A 286 20.07 20.55 5.65
CA LEU A 286 19.39 21.66 4.97
C LEU A 286 20.24 22.95 4.99
N VAL A 287 20.92 23.23 6.10
CA VAL A 287 21.87 24.35 6.20
C VAL A 287 23.03 24.15 5.22
N LEU A 288 23.59 22.94 5.14
CA LEU A 288 24.63 22.60 4.16
C LEU A 288 24.15 22.81 2.72
N ARG A 289 22.91 22.42 2.40
CA ARG A 289 22.32 22.67 1.07
C ARG A 289 22.25 24.16 0.72
N CYS A 290 21.93 25.03 1.69
CA CYS A 290 21.80 26.47 1.46
C CYS A 290 23.16 27.18 1.33
N LEU A 291 24.16 26.73 2.10
CA LEU A 291 25.46 27.41 2.20
C LEU A 291 26.54 26.82 1.30
N ARG A 292 26.53 25.49 1.09
CA ARG A 292 27.58 24.72 0.39
C ARG A 292 26.99 23.54 -0.38
N ALA A 293 26.35 23.84 -1.52
CA ALA A 293 25.78 22.83 -2.40
C ALA A 293 26.84 21.88 -3.01
N ASP A 294 28.09 22.34 -3.13
CA ASP A 294 29.26 21.58 -3.58
C ASP A 294 29.55 20.36 -2.68
N CYS A 295 29.33 20.48 -1.37
CA CYS A 295 29.58 19.42 -0.39
C CYS A 295 28.33 18.60 -0.06
N LEU A 296 27.18 18.90 -0.67
CA LEU A 296 25.91 18.26 -0.35
C LEU A 296 25.94 16.74 -0.58
N VAL A 297 26.65 16.27 -1.61
CA VAL A 297 26.79 14.84 -1.90
C VAL A 297 27.49 14.13 -0.75
N GLN A 298 28.58 14.70 -0.22
CA GLN A 298 29.28 14.15 0.94
C GLN A 298 28.41 14.21 2.20
N GLY A 299 27.72 15.33 2.44
CA GLY A 299 26.81 15.46 3.57
C GLY A 299 25.65 14.45 3.53
N LEU A 300 25.13 14.13 2.34
CA LEU A 300 24.12 13.09 2.15
C LEU A 300 24.68 11.69 2.46
N GLN A 301 25.90 11.39 2.02
CA GLN A 301 26.58 10.13 2.33
C GLN A 301 26.80 9.98 3.85
N ASP A 302 27.29 11.03 4.51
CA ASP A 302 27.53 11.04 5.94
C ASP A 302 26.20 10.89 6.72
N PHE A 303 25.13 11.57 6.27
CA PHE A 303 23.79 11.44 6.85
C PHE A 303 23.22 10.01 6.72
N VAL A 304 23.27 9.43 5.52
CA VAL A 304 22.76 8.07 5.26
C VAL A 304 23.59 7.04 6.03
N SER A 305 24.92 7.19 6.07
CA SER A 305 25.79 6.26 6.78
C SER A 305 25.58 6.30 8.30
N ALA A 306 25.29 7.48 8.88
CA ALA A 306 24.96 7.62 10.29
C ALA A 306 23.63 6.97 10.68
N GLN A 307 22.61 7.04 9.81
CA GLN A 307 21.24 6.60 10.14
C GLN A 307 20.93 5.16 9.71
N LEU A 308 21.35 4.75 8.50
CA LEU A 308 21.09 3.42 7.95
C LEU A 308 22.31 2.50 7.97
N GLY A 309 23.50 3.07 8.11
CA GLY A 309 24.79 2.38 8.12
C GLY A 309 25.59 2.56 6.82
N GLN A 310 26.91 2.39 6.92
CA GLN A 310 27.87 2.62 5.84
C GLN A 310 27.61 1.79 4.57
N ARG A 311 27.06 0.58 4.73
CA ARG A 311 26.68 -0.34 3.65
C ARG A 311 25.70 0.23 2.61
N PHE A 312 24.99 1.32 2.93
CA PHE A 312 24.08 1.98 2.00
C PHE A 312 24.79 2.97 1.07
N VAL A 313 26.02 3.39 1.39
CA VAL A 313 26.81 4.34 0.61
C VAL A 313 27.89 3.64 -0.21
N GLU A 314 28.33 2.46 0.23
CA GLU A 314 29.38 1.70 -0.44
C GLU A 314 28.95 1.21 -1.84
N PRO A 315 29.85 1.25 -2.83
CA PRO A 315 29.59 0.72 -4.16
C PRO A 315 29.26 -0.77 -4.08
N GLN A 316 28.09 -1.17 -4.58
CA GLN A 316 27.72 -2.57 -4.63
C GLN A 316 28.37 -3.26 -5.84
N VAL A 317 29.04 -4.38 -5.58
CA VAL A 317 29.53 -5.27 -6.64
C VAL A 317 28.33 -5.92 -7.34
N ALA A 318 28.13 -5.60 -8.61
CA ALA A 318 27.12 -6.25 -9.44
C ALA A 318 27.67 -7.59 -9.95
N SER A 319 27.12 -8.71 -9.48
CA SER A 319 27.35 -10.03 -10.05
C SER A 319 26.09 -10.52 -10.77
N LEU A 320 26.25 -10.95 -12.03
CA LEU A 320 25.18 -11.48 -12.86
C LEU A 320 24.53 -12.74 -12.26
N SER A 321 25.31 -13.53 -11.51
CA SER A 321 24.83 -14.71 -10.80
C SER A 321 23.84 -14.42 -9.68
N CYS A 322 23.82 -13.21 -9.12
CA CYS A 322 22.81 -12.80 -8.14
C CYS A 322 21.51 -12.28 -8.78
N LEU A 323 21.51 -12.01 -10.09
CA LEU A 323 20.41 -11.42 -10.84
C LEU A 323 19.55 -12.45 -11.60
N LEU A 324 19.91 -13.72 -11.62
CA LEU A 324 19.24 -14.73 -12.45
C LEU A 324 18.51 -15.86 -11.69
N PRO A 325 18.89 -16.27 -10.46
CA PRO A 325 18.23 -17.41 -9.80
C PRO A 325 16.80 -17.17 -9.32
N SER A 326 16.40 -15.91 -9.10
CA SER A 326 15.14 -15.57 -8.42
C SER A 326 14.01 -15.13 -9.34
N TYR A 327 14.26 -14.95 -10.64
CA TYR A 327 13.25 -14.46 -11.58
C TYR A 327 12.49 -15.63 -12.20
N ARG A 328 11.22 -15.79 -11.81
CA ARG A 328 10.29 -16.71 -12.46
C ARG A 328 10.02 -16.26 -13.90
N LEU A 329 9.58 -17.20 -14.76
CA LEU A 329 9.24 -17.04 -16.19
C LEU A 329 8.37 -15.84 -16.60
N ILE A 330 7.82 -15.08 -15.64
CA ILE A 330 6.92 -13.94 -15.83
C ILE A 330 7.68 -12.59 -15.74
N SER A 331 8.93 -12.59 -15.28
CA SER A 331 9.74 -11.37 -15.13
C SER A 331 10.58 -11.07 -16.37
N VAL A 332 10.47 -9.85 -16.91
CA VAL A 332 11.31 -9.37 -18.00
C VAL A 332 12.56 -8.71 -17.42
N THR A 333 13.73 -9.26 -17.72
CA THR A 333 15.02 -8.64 -17.38
C THR A 333 15.41 -7.65 -18.46
N VAL A 334 15.45 -6.37 -18.12
CA VAL A 334 16.04 -5.33 -18.98
C VAL A 334 17.47 -5.10 -18.50
N ALA A 335 18.45 -5.64 -19.23
CA ALA A 335 19.87 -5.42 -18.97
C ALA A 335 20.38 -4.28 -19.87
N TYR A 336 21.20 -3.38 -19.31
CA TYR A 336 21.90 -2.32 -20.03
C TYR A 336 23.40 -2.61 -20.08
#